data_AF-A0A2J8PIF5-F1
#
_entry.id   AF-A0A2J8PIF5-F1
#
_cell.length_a   1.000
_cell.length_b   1.000
_cell.length_c   1.000
_cell.angle_alpha   90.00
_cell.angle_beta   90.00
_cell.angle_gamma   90.00
#
_symmetry.space_group_name_H-M   'P 1'
#
loop_
_entity.id
_entity.type
_entity.pdbx_description
1 polymer ?
#
loop_
_entity_poly.entity_id
_entity_poly.type
_entity_poly.pdbx_seq_one_letter_code
_entity_poly.pdbx_strand_id
1 'polypeptide(L)' 'MKYITSLNEDSTVHGFLVQLPLDSENSINTEEVINAIAPEKDVDGLTSINAGKLARGDLNDCFIPCTP' A
#
# COMPACT_ATOMS: atom_id res chain seq x y z
N MET A 1 -1.46 -12.88 1.06
CA MET A 1 -0.06 -12.42 0.89
C MET A 1 0.56 -12.76 -0.47
N LYS A 2 0.41 -13.97 -1.04
CA LYS A 2 1.04 -14.37 -2.31
C LYS A 2 0.99 -13.34 -3.46
N TYR A 3 -0.20 -12.78 -3.75
CA TYR A 3 -0.36 -11.79 -4.84
C TYR A 3 0.37 -10.47 -4.58
N ILE A 4 0.39 -10.01 -3.33
CA ILE A 4 1.08 -8.76 -2.96
C ILE A 4 2.59 -8.96 -3.13
N THR A 5 3.14 -10.08 -2.67
CA THR A 5 4.54 -10.43 -2.86
C THR A 5 4.91 -10.47 -4.34
N SER A 6 4.10 -11.11 -5.20
CA SER A 6 4.38 -11.14 -6.63
C SER A 6 4.33 -9.76 -7.28
N LEU A 7 3.39 -8.89 -6.88
CA LEU A 7 3.30 -7.54 -7.44
C LEU A 7 4.42 -6.63 -6.95
N ASN A 8 4.91 -6.82 -5.72
CA ASN A 8 6.10 -6.15 -5.22
C ASN A 8 7.33 -6.52 -6.07
N GLU A 9 7.51 -7.80 -6.37
CA GLU A 9 8.66 -8.32 -7.12
C GLU A 9 8.57 -8.10 -8.64
N ASP A 10 7.37 -7.88 -9.18
CA ASP A 10 7.17 -7.66 -10.61
C ASP A 10 7.67 -6.28 -11.06
N SER A 11 8.85 -6.25 -11.68
CA SER A 11 9.46 -5.02 -12.22
C SER A 11 8.64 -4.30 -13.29
N THR A 12 7.62 -4.95 -13.89
CA THR A 12 6.74 -4.32 -14.88
C THR A 12 5.58 -3.56 -14.24
N VAL A 13 5.31 -3.80 -12.95
CA VAL A 13 4.29 -3.11 -12.16
C VAL A 13 4.93 -1.98 -11.37
N HIS A 14 4.64 -0.74 -11.74
CA HIS A 14 5.18 0.46 -11.07
C HIS A 14 4.40 0.85 -9.82
N GLY A 15 3.15 0.43 -9.71
CA GLY A 15 2.28 0.81 -8.60
C GLY A 15 0.99 0.00 -8.60
N PHE A 16 0.49 -0.34 -7.42
CA PHE A 16 -0.76 -1.06 -7.24
C PHE A 16 -1.39 -0.72 -5.89
N LEU A 17 -2.67 -1.05 -5.76
CA LEU A 17 -3.45 -0.87 -4.54
C LEU A 17 -4.25 -2.14 -4.24
N VAL A 18 -4.76 -2.23 -3.01
CA VAL A 18 -5.72 -3.26 -2.60
C VAL A 18 -7.07 -2.58 -2.39
N GLN A 19 -8.09 -2.99 -3.15
CA GLN A 19 -9.42 -2.41 -3.03
C GLN A 19 -10.00 -2.70 -1.64
N LEU A 20 -10.51 -1.66 -0.99
CA LEU A 20 -11.20 -1.76 0.30
C LEU A 20 -12.70 -1.43 0.15
N PRO A 21 -13.58 -2.00 1.02
CA PRO A 21 -13.27 -3.08 1.97
C PRO A 21 -13.00 -4.41 1.25
N LEU A 22 -12.29 -5.31 1.92
CA LEU A 22 -12.12 -6.69 1.43
C LEU A 22 -13.43 -7.46 1.64
N ASP A 23 -13.95 -8.07 0.58
CA ASP A 23 -15.11 -8.98 0.65
C ASP A 23 -14.62 -10.44 0.70
N SER A 24 -14.67 -11.03 1.89
CA SER A 24 -14.18 -12.38 2.16
C SER A 24 -15.00 -13.01 3.28
N GLU A 25 -15.35 -14.28 3.11
CA GLU A 25 -15.96 -15.11 4.18
C GLU A 25 -14.98 -15.36 5.34
N ASN A 26 -13.67 -15.26 5.08
CA ASN A 26 -12.61 -15.46 6.06
C ASN A 26 -12.14 -14.13 6.65
N SER A 27 -11.76 -14.14 7.92
CA SER A 27 -11.11 -13.01 8.57
C SER A 27 -9.75 -12.72 7.93
N ILE A 28 -9.55 -11.47 7.51
CA ILE A 28 -8.30 -10.97 6.96
C ILE A 28 -7.89 -9.74 7.75
N ASN A 29 -6.64 -9.70 8.20
CA ASN A 29 -6.09 -8.50 8.83
C ASN A 29 -5.75 -7.47 7.73
N THR A 30 -6.64 -6.51 7.50
CA THR A 30 -6.47 -5.46 6.48
C THR A 30 -5.18 -4.65 6.70
N GLU A 31 -4.80 -4.38 7.95
CA GLU A 31 -3.58 -3.61 8.24
C GLU A 31 -2.33 -4.36 7.80
N GLU A 32 -2.25 -5.67 8.06
CA GLU A 32 -1.15 -6.52 7.58
C GLU A 32 -1.13 -6.61 6.04
N VAL A 33 -2.29 -6.66 5.40
CA VAL A 33 -2.41 -6.70 3.93
C VAL A 33 -1.91 -5.40 3.31
N ILE A 34 -2.36 -4.25 3.80
CA ILE A 34 -1.92 -2.94 3.30
C ILE A 34 -0.42 -2.74 3.55
N ASN A 35 0.06 -3.02 4.76
CA ASN A 35 1.48 -2.85 5.10
C ASN A 35 2.43 -3.85 4.42
N ALA A 36 1.92 -4.85 3.72
CA ALA A 36 2.73 -5.74 2.88
C ALA A 36 3.03 -5.15 1.49
N ILE A 37 2.36 -4.07 1.07
CA ILE A 37 2.66 -3.37 -0.19
C ILE A 37 4.00 -2.65 -0.05
N ALA A 38 4.88 -2.79 -1.05
CA ALA A 38 6.14 -2.05 -1.09
C ALA A 38 5.84 -0.54 -1.14
N PRO A 39 6.42 0.31 -0.25
CA PRO A 39 6.09 1.74 -0.18
C PRO A 39 6.25 2.50 -1.49
N GLU A 40 7.21 2.11 -2.32
CA GLU A 40 7.49 2.64 -3.65
C GLU A 40 6.43 2.28 -4.71
N LYS A 41 5.53 1.32 -4.41
CA LYS A 41 4.42 0.90 -5.27
C LYS A 41 3.04 1.20 -4.67
N ASP A 42 2.97 1.75 -3.46
CA ASP A 42 1.73 2.06 -2.73
C ASP A 42 1.08 3.34 -3.25
N VAL A 43 0.41 3.25 -4.41
CA VAL A 43 -0.18 4.40 -5.10
C VAL A 43 -1.38 5.00 -4.38
N ASP A 44 -1.95 4.29 -3.40
CA ASP A 44 -3.05 4.79 -2.57
C ASP A 44 -2.52 5.47 -1.29
N GLY A 45 -1.21 5.37 -1.00
CA GLY A 45 -0.56 6.07 0.12
C GLY A 45 -0.97 5.58 1.51
N LEU A 46 -1.51 4.37 1.63
CA LEU A 46 -2.12 3.87 2.88
C LEU A 46 -1.17 3.03 3.75
N THR A 47 0.02 2.68 3.26
CA THR A 47 1.03 2.02 4.10
C THR A 47 1.47 2.93 5.26
N SER A 48 1.76 2.35 6.42
CA SER A 48 2.27 3.09 7.57
C SER A 48 3.57 3.83 7.26
N ILE A 49 4.35 3.35 6.29
CA ILE A 49 5.58 4.01 5.82
C ILE A 49 5.24 5.31 5.09
N ASN A 50 4.33 5.28 4.10
CA ASN A 50 3.92 6.50 3.38
C ASN A 50 3.18 7.48 4.28
N ALA A 51 2.29 6.99 5.15
CA ALA A 51 1.63 7.82 6.16
C ALA A 51 2.65 8.50 7.10
N GLY A 52 3.69 7.77 7.52
CA GLY A 52 4.76 8.31 8.37
C GLY A 52 5.63 9.35 7.67
N LYS A 53 5.96 9.13 6.38
CA LYS A 53 6.67 10.11 5.55
C LYS A 53 5.84 11.39 5.37
N LEU A 54 4.56 11.25 5.01
CA LEU A 54 3.62 12.36 4.86
C LEU A 54 3.50 13.17 6.15
N ALA A 55 3.30 12.50 7.29
CA ALA A 55 3.14 13.14 8.61
C ALA A 55 4.38 13.94 9.06
N ARG A 56 5.57 13.57 8.58
CA ARG A 56 6.83 14.27 8.88
C ARG A 56 7.21 15.33 7.84
N GLY A 57 6.44 15.48 6.77
CA GLY A 57 6.72 16.42 5.69
C GLY A 57 7.73 15.93 4.66
N ASP A 58 7.99 14.62 4.58
CA ASP A 58 8.88 13.99 3.59
C ASP A 58 8.20 13.91 2.20
N LEU A 59 7.63 15.02 1.71
CA LEU A 59 6.73 15.08 0.55
C LEU A 59 7.39 14.76 -0.80
N ASN A 60 8.72 14.76 -0.87
CA ASN A 60 9.45 14.46 -2.11
C ASN A 60 9.52 12.96 -2.42
N ASP A 61 9.22 12.10 -1.45
CA ASP A 61 9.46 10.66 -1.55
C ASP A 61 8.34 9.83 -0.87
N CYS A 62 7.10 10.34 -0.86
CA CYS A 62 5.94 9.62 -0.36
C CYS A 62 4.74 9.72 -1.30
N PHE A 63 3.91 8.68 -1.30
CA PHE A 63 2.57 8.77 -1.86
C PHE A 63 1.62 9.43 -0.86
N ILE A 64 0.78 10.32 -1.38
CA ILE A 64 -0.27 11.02 -0.62
C ILE A 64 -1.58 10.28 -0.90
N PRO A 65 -2.41 9.97 0.11
CA PRO A 65 -3.72 9.37 -0.10
C PRO A 65 -4.54 10.13 -1.14
N CYS A 66 -5.20 9.39 -2.03
CA CYS A 66 -5.94 9.98 -3.14
C CYS A 66 -7.09 10.90 -2.69
N THR A 67 -7.64 10.63 -1.49
CA THR A 67 -8.51 11.54 -0.74
C THR A 67 -7.82 11.88 0.58
N PRO A 68 -7.23 13.08 0.71
CA PRO A 68 -6.59 13.52 1.95
C PRO A 68 -7.57 13.96 3.03
#